data_AF-A0A7R9Y6F6-F1
#
_entry.id   AF-A0A7R9Y6F6-F1
#
_cell.length_a   1.000
_cell.length_b   1.000
_cell.length_c   1.000
_cell.angle_alpha   90.00
_cell.angle_beta   90.00
_cell.angle_gamma   90.00
#
_symmetry.space_group_name_H-M   'P 1'
#
loop_
_entity.id
_entity.type
_entity.pdbx_description
1 polymer ?
#
loop_
_entity_poly.entity_id
_entity_poly.type
_entity_poly.pdbx_seq_one_letter_code
_entity_poly.pdbx_strand_id
1 'polypeptide(L)'
;AEQVSPPPPIGAGHAETPKWTYDITSAVKTKFMGNWVDIYPLGRTRIVLKRTNEAFNIITPTTRINNIIVGRTWMDSFGELKVCNLTTGASAVIKFKECGLLGGGRWEVSGEILNAAGEPRMSLRGKWNEKVEVTRPAGGGTETLWTKLPMPTDDNPYGFTEFTRACNLMSTAPPGLLASDSRLRPDRVALEEGANAEAGAAKHALEEMQRAERRRRDAAGTTWTPRWFVKSSNAELHDLEKDIGTDVWEIKPEYRESLTRRLAEKNGAGAGAASVDDETPPAATVAAGFGIAPAAAAAAAA
;
A
#
# COMPACT_ATOMS: atom_id res chain seq x y z
N ALA A 1 -5.92 6.02 6.03
CA ALA A 1 -5.30 4.93 6.81
C ALA A 1 -5.17 5.37 8.27
N GLU A 2 -5.18 4.44 9.21
CA GLU A 2 -5.06 4.68 10.65
C GLU A 2 -4.24 3.56 11.30
N GLN A 3 -3.43 3.87 12.31
CA GLN A 3 -2.86 2.85 13.20
C GLN A 3 -3.97 2.33 14.12
N VAL A 4 -4.48 1.13 13.85
CA VAL A 4 -5.66 0.53 14.51
C VAL A 4 -5.32 -0.39 15.68
N SER A 5 -4.04 -0.67 15.91
CA SER A 5 -3.55 -1.31 17.13
C SER A 5 -2.10 -0.92 17.36
N PRO A 6 -1.70 -0.46 18.57
CA PRO A 6 -0.31 -0.10 18.82
C PRO A 6 0.58 -1.33 19.14
N PRO A 7 0.28 -2.22 20.13
CA PRO A 7 0.88 -3.56 20.19
C PRO A 7 -0.20 -4.67 20.18
N PRO A 8 -0.13 -5.65 19.25
CA PRO A 8 0.77 -5.68 18.10
C PRO A 8 0.48 -4.49 17.16
N PRO A 9 1.49 -3.97 16.43
CA PRO A 9 1.29 -2.85 15.53
C PRO A 9 0.47 -3.29 14.31
N ILE A 10 -0.74 -2.77 14.18
CA ILE A 10 -1.63 -3.01 13.04
C ILE A 10 -2.04 -1.65 12.46
N GLY A 11 -1.89 -1.51 11.15
CA GLY A 11 -2.45 -0.41 10.37
C GLY A 11 -3.64 -0.87 9.53
N ALA A 12 -4.63 -0.01 9.38
CA ALA A 12 -5.74 -0.22 8.44
C ALA A 12 -5.76 0.90 7.40
N GLY A 13 -6.09 0.56 6.17
CA GLY A 13 -6.15 1.48 5.03
C GLY A 13 -7.38 1.19 4.18
N HIS A 14 -7.94 2.25 3.63
CA HIS A 14 -9.00 2.23 2.64
C HIS A 14 -8.67 3.28 1.59
N ALA A 15 -8.81 2.92 0.32
CA ALA A 15 -8.77 3.82 -0.80
C ALA A 15 -9.93 3.50 -1.75
N GLU A 16 -10.51 4.54 -2.32
CA GLU A 16 -11.66 4.41 -3.20
C GLU A 16 -11.52 5.33 -4.40
N THR A 17 -11.84 4.81 -5.56
CA THR A 17 -11.97 5.54 -6.82
C THR A 17 -13.32 5.24 -7.47
N PRO A 18 -13.72 5.92 -8.55
CA PRO A 18 -14.90 5.51 -9.31
C PRO A 18 -14.80 4.09 -9.90
N LYS A 19 -13.59 3.52 -10.03
CA LYS A 19 -13.35 2.23 -10.69
C LYS A 19 -13.15 1.07 -9.72
N TRP A 20 -12.59 1.33 -8.54
CA TRP A 20 -12.23 0.28 -7.60
C TRP A 20 -12.16 0.78 -6.15
N THR A 21 -12.30 -0.15 -5.21
CA THR A 21 -11.92 0.03 -3.81
C THR A 21 -10.70 -0.82 -3.49
N TYR A 22 -9.92 -0.36 -2.50
CA TYR A 22 -8.75 -1.06 -1.97
C TYR A 22 -8.80 -0.98 -0.45
N ASP A 23 -8.85 -2.13 0.20
CA ASP A 23 -8.81 -2.27 1.64
C ASP A 23 -7.57 -3.03 2.05
N ILE A 24 -6.87 -2.54 3.07
CA ILE A 24 -5.71 -3.21 3.66
C ILE A 24 -5.82 -3.23 5.18
N THR A 25 -5.61 -4.39 5.77
CA THR A 25 -5.09 -4.50 7.13
C THR A 25 -3.66 -4.99 7.02
N SER A 26 -2.73 -4.26 7.63
CA SER A 26 -1.30 -4.52 7.55
C SER A 26 -0.73 -4.67 8.94
N ALA A 27 -0.10 -5.81 9.18
CA ALA A 27 0.81 -6.02 10.30
C ALA A 27 2.09 -6.66 9.76
N VAL A 28 3.16 -6.62 10.56
CA VAL A 28 4.45 -7.18 10.19
C VAL A 28 4.98 -8.01 11.34
N LYS A 29 5.35 -9.25 11.05
CA LYS A 29 6.18 -10.06 11.95
C LYS A 29 7.59 -10.09 11.41
N THR A 30 8.57 -9.82 12.27
CA THR A 30 9.99 -9.86 11.90
C THR A 30 10.71 -11.00 12.60
N LYS A 31 11.73 -11.58 11.95
CA LYS A 31 12.65 -12.55 12.55
C LYS A 31 14.08 -12.17 12.21
N PHE A 32 14.85 -11.83 13.22
CA PHE A 32 16.27 -11.56 13.08
C PHE A 32 17.06 -12.87 13.03
N MET A 33 17.95 -12.99 12.06
CA MET A 33 18.69 -14.21 11.73
C MET A 33 20.22 -13.99 11.80
N GLY A 34 20.67 -12.97 12.53
CA GLY A 34 22.09 -12.62 12.65
C GLY A 34 22.50 -11.52 11.67
N ASN A 35 22.68 -11.82 10.38
CA ASN A 35 23.07 -10.77 9.41
C ASN A 35 21.91 -10.25 8.55
N TRP A 36 20.71 -10.82 8.71
CA TRP A 36 19.52 -10.39 7.99
C TRP A 36 18.26 -10.44 8.88
N VAL A 37 17.21 -9.77 8.42
CA VAL A 37 15.87 -9.83 9.01
C VAL A 37 14.90 -10.31 7.95
N ASP A 38 14.14 -11.35 8.26
CA ASP A 38 12.98 -11.77 7.49
C ASP A 38 11.74 -11.00 7.98
N ILE A 39 10.96 -10.50 7.03
CA ILE A 39 9.77 -9.68 7.19
C ILE A 39 8.60 -10.48 6.61
N TYR A 40 7.69 -10.89 7.48
CA TYR A 40 6.49 -11.61 7.14
C TYR A 40 5.31 -10.62 7.17
N PRO A 41 4.80 -10.20 5.99
CA PRO A 41 3.60 -9.39 5.93
C PRO A 41 2.39 -10.20 6.40
N LEU A 42 1.59 -9.60 7.27
CA LEU A 42 0.37 -10.17 7.81
C LEU A 42 -0.80 -9.22 7.52
N GLY A 43 -2.00 -9.78 7.52
CA GLY A 43 -3.25 -9.09 7.28
C GLY A 43 -3.79 -9.28 5.87
N ARG A 44 -4.88 -8.58 5.58
CA ARG A 44 -5.66 -8.76 4.35
C ARG A 44 -5.44 -7.59 3.42
N THR A 45 -5.24 -7.87 2.14
CA THR A 45 -5.36 -6.88 1.05
C THR A 45 -6.50 -7.31 0.13
N ARG A 46 -7.49 -6.43 -0.07
CA ARG A 46 -8.64 -6.68 -0.95
C ARG A 46 -8.83 -5.53 -1.94
N ILE A 47 -9.05 -5.87 -3.20
CA ILE A 47 -9.43 -4.94 -4.27
C ILE A 47 -10.80 -5.35 -4.79
N VAL A 48 -11.74 -4.42 -4.91
CA VAL A 48 -13.02 -4.68 -5.58
C VAL A 48 -13.13 -3.81 -6.82
N LEU A 49 -13.33 -4.43 -7.98
CA LEU A 49 -13.58 -3.72 -9.23
C LEU A 49 -15.07 -3.37 -9.33
N LYS A 50 -15.41 -2.07 -9.27
CA LYS A 50 -16.80 -1.61 -9.20
C LYS A 50 -17.61 -1.95 -10.45
N ARG A 51 -16.96 -2.01 -11.61
CA ARG A 51 -17.63 -2.30 -12.89
C ARG A 51 -18.18 -3.73 -12.97
N THR A 52 -17.42 -4.70 -12.47
CA THR A 52 -17.77 -6.13 -12.56
C THR A 52 -18.18 -6.73 -11.22
N ASN A 53 -18.04 -5.96 -10.14
CA ASN A 53 -18.21 -6.40 -8.76
C ASN A 53 -17.31 -7.60 -8.39
N GLU A 54 -16.16 -7.73 -9.06
CA GLU A 54 -15.19 -8.78 -8.78
C GLU A 54 -14.26 -8.38 -7.64
N ALA A 55 -14.11 -9.26 -6.66
CA ALA A 55 -13.21 -9.09 -5.52
C ALA A 55 -11.91 -9.88 -5.74
N PHE A 56 -10.78 -9.25 -5.43
CA PHE A 56 -9.46 -9.85 -5.50
C PHE A 56 -8.79 -9.79 -4.14
N ASN A 57 -8.12 -10.87 -3.74
CA ASN A 57 -7.14 -10.82 -2.66
C ASN A 57 -5.71 -10.77 -3.21
N ILE A 58 -4.80 -10.27 -2.38
CA ILE A 58 -3.36 -10.31 -2.66
C ILE A 58 -2.66 -10.89 -1.44
N ILE A 59 -1.95 -12.00 -1.65
CA ILE A 59 -1.05 -12.61 -0.68
C ILE A 59 0.37 -12.24 -1.11
N THR A 60 1.08 -11.51 -0.27
CA THR A 60 2.42 -11.01 -0.55
C THR A 60 3.50 -11.99 -0.10
N PRO A 61 4.64 -12.08 -0.82
CA PRO A 61 5.75 -12.94 -0.45
C PRO A 61 6.47 -12.43 0.81
N THR A 62 7.38 -13.26 1.33
CA THR A 62 8.30 -12.84 2.41
C THR A 62 9.36 -11.90 1.85
N THR A 63 9.76 -10.89 2.62
CA THR A 63 10.86 -9.99 2.28
C THR A 63 12.01 -10.16 3.26
N ARG A 64 13.25 -10.13 2.77
CA ARG A 64 14.47 -10.17 3.57
C ARG A 64 15.28 -8.90 3.36
N ILE A 65 15.70 -8.30 4.46
CA ILE A 65 16.71 -7.25 4.46
C ILE A 65 18.04 -7.88 4.84
N ASN A 66 18.90 -8.07 3.83
CA ASN A 66 20.22 -8.68 3.96
C ASN A 66 21.25 -7.65 4.40
N ASN A 67 22.31 -8.12 5.08
CA ASN A 67 23.48 -7.34 5.47
C ASN A 67 23.11 -6.12 6.32
N ILE A 68 22.37 -6.36 7.40
CA ILE A 68 22.01 -5.29 8.36
C ILE A 68 23.11 -5.04 9.42
N ILE A 69 24.08 -5.96 9.57
CA ILE A 69 25.25 -5.79 10.45
C ILE A 69 26.52 -5.66 9.62
N VAL A 70 26.77 -6.60 8.70
CA VAL A 70 27.99 -6.65 7.90
C VAL A 70 27.67 -6.67 6.41
N GLY A 71 28.31 -5.76 5.68
CA GLY A 71 28.20 -5.63 4.23
C GLY A 71 27.23 -4.53 3.81
N ARG A 72 27.07 -4.35 2.49
CA ARG A 72 26.10 -3.40 1.94
C ARG A 72 24.70 -3.96 2.08
N THR A 73 23.82 -3.23 2.77
CA THR A 73 22.41 -3.60 2.95
C THR A 73 21.68 -3.68 1.61
N TRP A 74 20.86 -4.72 1.45
CA TRP A 74 20.01 -4.88 0.27
C TRP A 74 18.77 -5.70 0.57
N MET A 75 17.74 -5.54 -0.26
CA MET A 75 16.46 -6.21 -0.10
C MET A 75 16.26 -7.31 -1.14
N ASP A 76 15.69 -8.42 -0.68
CA ASP A 76 15.15 -9.48 -1.52
C ASP A 76 13.71 -9.80 -1.12
N SER A 77 12.89 -10.18 -2.08
CA SER A 77 11.56 -10.74 -1.81
C SER A 77 11.50 -12.11 -2.47
N PHE A 78 10.98 -13.10 -1.77
CA PHE A 78 11.00 -14.49 -2.22
C PHE A 78 9.77 -15.29 -1.75
N GLY A 79 9.47 -16.36 -2.48
CA GLY A 79 8.27 -17.17 -2.28
C GLY A 79 7.18 -16.81 -3.30
N GLU A 80 5.92 -17.03 -2.95
CA GLU A 80 4.80 -16.81 -3.87
C GLU A 80 4.05 -15.52 -3.53
N LEU A 81 3.88 -14.66 -4.54
CA LEU A 81 2.81 -13.67 -4.57
C LEU A 81 1.60 -14.30 -5.25
N LYS A 82 0.45 -14.28 -4.59
CA LYS A 82 -0.80 -14.78 -5.17
C LYS A 82 -1.80 -13.64 -5.30
N VAL A 83 -2.37 -13.51 -6.48
CA VAL A 83 -3.54 -12.65 -6.72
C VAL A 83 -4.69 -13.56 -7.09
N CYS A 84 -5.73 -13.65 -6.27
CA CYS A 84 -6.86 -14.53 -6.55
C CYS A 84 -8.12 -13.69 -6.72
N ASN A 85 -8.82 -13.91 -7.82
CA ASN A 85 -10.16 -13.42 -8.02
C ASN A 85 -11.12 -14.30 -7.22
N LEU A 86 -11.59 -13.76 -6.10
CA LEU A 86 -12.47 -14.46 -5.15
C LEU A 86 -13.87 -14.68 -5.73
N THR A 87 -14.24 -13.95 -6.78
CA THR A 87 -15.55 -14.06 -7.44
C THR A 87 -15.56 -15.14 -8.51
N THR A 88 -14.48 -15.26 -9.30
CA THR A 88 -14.44 -16.18 -10.46
C THR A 88 -13.58 -17.41 -10.22
N GLY A 89 -12.70 -17.42 -9.22
CA GLY A 89 -11.71 -18.47 -8.98
C GLY A 89 -10.45 -18.38 -9.85
N ALA A 90 -10.41 -17.46 -10.83
CA ALA A 90 -9.18 -17.20 -11.58
C ALA A 90 -8.07 -16.68 -10.66
N SER A 91 -6.82 -16.99 -10.96
CA SER A 91 -5.70 -16.59 -10.10
C SER A 91 -4.41 -16.32 -10.86
N ALA A 92 -3.49 -15.60 -10.24
CA ALA A 92 -2.11 -15.49 -10.69
C ALA A 92 -1.19 -15.95 -9.56
N VAL A 93 -0.30 -16.89 -9.86
CA VAL A 93 0.72 -17.37 -8.91
C VAL A 93 2.09 -16.94 -9.44
N ILE A 94 2.68 -15.96 -8.77
CA ILE A 94 3.94 -15.32 -9.19
C ILE A 94 5.03 -15.72 -8.19
N LYS A 95 6.00 -16.49 -8.66
CA LYS A 95 7.17 -16.93 -7.90
C LYS A 95 8.22 -15.82 -7.92
N PHE A 96 8.52 -15.31 -6.74
CA PHE A 96 9.66 -14.45 -6.48
C PHE A 96 10.85 -15.35 -6.16
N LYS A 97 11.83 -15.37 -7.05
CA LYS A 97 13.00 -16.24 -6.92
C LYS A 97 13.93 -15.68 -5.85
N GLU A 98 14.19 -16.48 -4.82
CA GLU A 98 15.20 -16.15 -3.81
C GLU A 98 16.57 -16.04 -4.47
N CYS A 99 17.30 -14.99 -4.13
CA CYS A 99 18.65 -14.75 -4.61
C CYS A 99 19.57 -15.90 -4.17
N GLY A 100 20.09 -16.65 -5.14
CA GLY A 100 21.03 -17.74 -4.93
C GLY A 100 22.49 -17.27 -4.84
N LEU A 101 23.39 -18.26 -4.86
CA LEU A 101 24.83 -18.04 -4.85
C LEU A 101 25.27 -17.13 -6.01
N LEU A 102 26.25 -16.25 -5.74
CA LEU A 102 26.76 -15.24 -6.69
C LEU A 102 25.69 -14.29 -7.27
N GLY A 103 24.53 -14.14 -6.63
CA GLY A 103 23.47 -13.26 -7.11
C GLY A 103 22.54 -13.88 -8.15
N GLY A 104 22.65 -15.19 -8.41
CA GLY A 104 21.80 -15.88 -9.38
C GLY A 104 20.32 -15.77 -9.01
N GLY A 105 19.47 -15.41 -9.98
CA GLY A 105 18.04 -15.28 -9.75
C GLY A 105 17.59 -14.02 -9.03
N ARG A 106 18.51 -13.12 -8.66
CA ARG A 106 18.20 -11.91 -7.92
C ARG A 106 17.16 -11.07 -8.67
N TRP A 107 16.07 -10.79 -7.96
CA TRP A 107 14.92 -10.02 -8.42
C TRP A 107 14.04 -10.65 -9.50
N GLU A 108 14.37 -11.86 -9.95
CA GLU A 108 13.57 -12.56 -10.97
C GLU A 108 12.18 -12.92 -10.44
N VAL A 109 11.19 -12.70 -11.28
CA VAL A 109 9.83 -13.21 -11.08
C VAL A 109 9.39 -14.03 -12.27
N SER A 110 8.66 -15.11 -12.01
CA SER A 110 8.00 -15.90 -13.03
C SER A 110 6.68 -16.46 -12.51
N GLY A 111 5.70 -16.71 -13.37
CA GLY A 111 4.42 -17.19 -12.91
C GLY A 111 3.43 -17.49 -14.02
N GLU A 112 2.24 -17.88 -13.63
CA GLU A 112 1.14 -18.19 -14.54
C GLU A 112 -0.14 -17.52 -14.05
N ILE A 113 -0.95 -17.08 -15.01
CA ILE A 113 -2.33 -16.67 -14.80
C ILE A 113 -3.21 -17.87 -15.16
N LEU A 114 -3.98 -18.34 -14.19
CA LEU A 114 -4.81 -19.53 -14.23
C LEU A 114 -6.29 -19.15 -14.33
N ASN A 115 -7.09 -19.95 -15.05
CA ASN A 115 -8.55 -19.86 -14.98
C ASN A 115 -9.07 -20.52 -13.69
N ALA A 116 -10.40 -20.53 -13.52
CA ALA A 116 -11.07 -21.13 -12.37
C ALA A 116 -10.81 -22.64 -12.21
N ALA A 117 -10.49 -23.35 -13.30
CA ALA A 117 -10.15 -24.77 -13.28
C ALA A 117 -8.67 -25.03 -12.95
N GLY A 118 -7.87 -23.99 -12.71
CA GLY A 118 -6.44 -24.10 -12.45
C GLY A 118 -5.59 -24.26 -13.72
N GLU A 119 -6.17 -24.06 -14.91
CA GLU A 119 -5.47 -24.23 -16.17
C GLU A 119 -4.71 -22.95 -16.55
N PRO A 120 -3.44 -23.03 -16.97
CA PRO A 120 -2.67 -21.88 -17.41
C PRO A 120 -3.29 -21.20 -18.65
N ARG A 121 -3.52 -19.89 -18.53
CA ARG A 121 -4.05 -19.04 -19.61
C ARG A 121 -3.04 -18.03 -20.11
N MET A 122 -2.06 -17.64 -19.29
CA MET A 122 -0.94 -16.76 -19.67
C MET A 122 0.26 -17.06 -18.76
N SER A 123 1.46 -16.78 -19.23
CA SER A 123 2.67 -16.83 -18.39
C SER A 123 3.22 -15.43 -18.17
N LEU A 124 3.85 -15.22 -17.03
CA LEU A 124 4.43 -13.94 -16.61
C LEU A 124 5.91 -14.15 -16.28
N ARG A 125 6.75 -13.19 -16.66
CA ARG A 125 8.19 -13.19 -16.31
C ARG A 125 8.72 -11.77 -16.19
N GLY A 126 9.84 -11.61 -15.50
CA GLY A 126 10.58 -10.37 -15.49
C GLY A 126 11.40 -10.21 -14.23
N LYS A 127 11.58 -8.96 -13.81
CA LYS A 127 12.17 -8.62 -12.52
C LYS A 127 11.29 -7.61 -11.78
N TRP A 128 11.01 -7.88 -10.52
CA TRP A 128 10.09 -7.05 -9.71
C TRP A 128 10.63 -5.63 -9.47
N ASN A 129 11.91 -5.39 -9.69
CA ASN A 129 12.55 -4.09 -9.56
C ASN A 129 12.83 -3.39 -10.90
N GLU A 130 12.41 -3.94 -12.04
CA GLU A 130 12.67 -3.37 -13.37
C GLU A 130 11.40 -3.39 -14.25
N LYS A 131 10.94 -4.58 -14.64
CA LYS A 131 9.85 -4.76 -15.61
C LYS A 131 9.25 -6.15 -15.50
N VAL A 132 7.94 -6.26 -15.74
CA VAL A 132 7.20 -7.52 -15.80
C VAL A 132 6.44 -7.60 -17.12
N GLU A 133 6.58 -8.74 -17.80
CA GLU A 133 5.94 -9.06 -19.08
C GLU A 133 4.99 -10.24 -18.92
N VAL A 134 3.92 -10.25 -19.72
CA VAL A 134 2.99 -11.37 -19.84
C VAL A 134 2.99 -11.88 -21.29
N THR A 135 3.00 -13.20 -21.45
CA THR A 135 2.96 -13.88 -22.74
C THR A 135 1.65 -14.67 -22.84
N ARG A 136 0.94 -14.45 -23.94
CA ARG A 136 -0.30 -15.18 -24.25
C ARG A 136 0.03 -16.50 -24.94
N PRO A 137 -0.78 -17.56 -24.74
CA PRO A 137 -0.58 -18.85 -25.37
C PRO A 137 -0.74 -18.77 -26.89
N ALA A 138 -0.32 -19.85 -27.58
CA ALA A 138 -0.50 -20.03 -29.03
C ALA A 138 0.03 -18.88 -29.90
N GLY A 139 1.13 -18.24 -29.49
CA GLY A 139 1.76 -17.17 -30.27
C GLY A 139 1.05 -15.81 -30.16
N GLY A 140 0.17 -15.61 -29.18
CA GLY A 140 -0.56 -14.36 -28.94
C GLY A 140 0.28 -13.16 -28.49
N GLY A 141 1.61 -13.23 -28.65
CA GLY A 141 2.54 -12.15 -28.35
C GLY A 141 2.96 -12.05 -26.89
N THR A 142 3.94 -11.18 -26.64
CA THR A 142 4.37 -10.74 -25.31
C THR A 142 4.07 -9.27 -25.16
N GLU A 143 3.43 -8.88 -24.05
CA GLU A 143 3.14 -7.49 -23.71
C GLU A 143 3.75 -7.12 -22.36
N THR A 144 4.13 -5.86 -22.19
CA THR A 144 4.65 -5.35 -20.92
C THR A 144 3.47 -5.02 -20.01
N LEU A 145 3.37 -5.70 -18.86
CA LEU A 145 2.31 -5.49 -17.87
C LEU A 145 2.64 -4.32 -16.94
N TRP A 146 3.92 -4.20 -16.56
CA TRP A 146 4.38 -3.17 -15.63
C TRP A 146 5.86 -2.86 -15.87
N THR A 147 6.24 -1.59 -15.73
CA THR A 147 7.62 -1.12 -15.75
C THR A 147 7.85 -0.22 -14.54
N LYS A 148 9.00 -0.37 -13.89
CA LYS A 148 9.44 0.52 -12.82
C LYS A 148 9.57 1.95 -13.35
N LEU A 149 9.01 2.91 -12.60
CA LEU A 149 9.20 4.32 -12.88
C LEU A 149 10.64 4.77 -12.60
N PRO A 150 11.17 5.75 -13.35
CA PRO A 150 12.48 6.32 -13.08
C PRO A 150 12.65 6.77 -11.62
N MET A 151 13.84 6.57 -11.07
CA MET A 151 14.19 7.11 -9.76
C MET A 151 14.48 8.62 -9.89
N PRO A 152 14.27 9.40 -8.82
CA PRO A 152 14.75 10.78 -8.76
C PRO A 152 16.25 10.86 -9.06
N THR A 153 16.66 11.91 -9.77
CA THR A 153 18.07 12.14 -10.15
C THR A 153 18.80 13.10 -9.20
N ASP A 154 18.06 13.77 -8.32
CA ASP A 154 18.59 14.64 -7.27
C ASP A 154 19.08 13.83 -6.06
N ASP A 155 19.64 14.52 -5.06
CA ASP A 155 20.12 13.88 -3.84
C ASP A 155 18.98 13.13 -3.15
N ASN A 156 19.19 11.83 -2.94
CA ASN A 156 18.16 10.90 -2.50
C ASN A 156 18.77 9.89 -1.52
N PRO A 157 19.19 10.36 -0.32
CA PRO A 157 19.94 9.56 0.64
C PRO A 157 19.14 8.34 1.15
N TYR A 158 17.81 8.37 1.02
CA TYR A 158 16.91 7.29 1.43
C TYR A 158 16.47 6.37 0.27
N GLY A 159 16.88 6.66 -0.97
CA GLY A 159 16.50 5.87 -2.15
C GLY A 159 14.99 5.89 -2.43
N PHE A 160 14.29 6.98 -2.11
CA PHE A 160 12.86 7.13 -2.30
C PHE A 160 12.48 7.32 -3.77
N THR A 161 11.34 6.76 -4.16
CA THR A 161 10.71 7.09 -5.45
C THR A 161 10.03 8.45 -5.36
N GLU A 162 9.70 9.07 -6.50
CA GLU A 162 8.87 10.29 -6.52
C GLU A 162 7.53 10.09 -5.80
N PHE A 163 6.93 8.90 -5.95
CA PHE A 163 5.72 8.55 -5.23
C PHE A 163 5.92 8.56 -3.71
N THR A 164 7.03 7.99 -3.23
CA THR A 164 7.37 7.98 -1.79
C THR A 164 7.58 9.38 -1.24
N ARG A 165 8.25 10.28 -2.00
CA ARG A 165 8.41 11.70 -1.63
C ARG A 165 7.05 12.39 -1.51
N ALA A 166 6.19 12.21 -2.51
CA ALA A 166 4.85 12.78 -2.53
C ALA A 166 3.95 12.31 -1.36
N CYS A 167 4.27 11.18 -0.72
CA CYS A 167 3.50 10.71 0.44
C CYS A 167 3.67 11.58 1.70
N ASN A 168 4.77 12.34 1.83
CA ASN A 168 4.99 13.19 3.02
C ASN A 168 5.12 14.70 2.72
N LEU A 169 5.18 15.10 1.44
CA LEU A 169 5.18 16.51 1.06
C LEU A 169 3.86 17.20 1.42
N MET A 170 3.96 18.43 1.93
CA MET A 170 2.79 19.29 2.19
C MET A 170 2.16 19.83 0.89
N SER A 171 2.93 19.99 -0.18
CA SER A 171 2.43 20.43 -1.49
C SER A 171 1.50 19.41 -2.15
N THR A 172 1.62 18.13 -1.79
CA THR A 172 0.77 17.03 -2.25
C THR A 172 -0.28 16.61 -1.20
N ALA A 173 -0.39 17.36 -0.10
CA ALA A 173 -1.32 17.04 0.97
C ALA A 173 -2.77 17.28 0.50
N PRO A 174 -3.70 16.35 0.80
CA PRO A 174 -5.10 16.54 0.45
C PRO A 174 -5.71 17.75 1.19
N PRO A 175 -6.76 18.40 0.69
CA PRO A 175 -7.47 19.40 1.48
C PRO A 175 -8.13 18.74 2.71
N GLY A 176 -8.23 19.50 3.80
CA GLY A 176 -8.76 19.00 5.06
C GLY A 176 -7.87 17.90 5.64
N LEU A 177 -6.66 18.23 6.10
CA LEU A 177 -5.85 17.29 6.89
C LEU A 177 -6.48 17.07 8.26
N LEU A 178 -6.24 15.90 8.84
CA LEU A 178 -6.49 15.69 10.27
C LEU A 178 -5.26 16.15 11.05
N ALA A 179 -5.45 16.60 12.29
CA ALA A 179 -4.34 16.86 13.21
C ALA A 179 -3.47 15.62 13.47
N SER A 180 -4.02 14.42 13.22
CA SER A 180 -3.32 13.14 13.31
C SER A 180 -2.65 12.71 11.99
N ASP A 181 -2.64 13.53 10.95
CA ASP A 181 -1.98 13.19 9.68
C ASP A 181 -0.46 13.06 9.89
N SER A 182 0.16 12.07 9.24
CA SER A 182 1.58 11.78 9.43
C SER A 182 2.50 12.89 8.95
N ARG A 183 2.05 13.74 8.01
CA ARG A 183 2.80 14.92 7.55
C ARG A 183 3.03 15.95 8.64
N LEU A 184 2.17 15.97 9.66
CA LEU A 184 2.23 16.93 10.77
C LEU A 184 3.09 16.42 11.93
N ARG A 185 3.73 15.25 11.79
CA ARG A 185 4.59 14.70 12.84
C ARG A 185 5.91 15.47 12.94
N PRO A 186 6.20 16.15 14.07
CA PRO A 186 7.38 17.02 14.17
C PRO A 186 8.70 16.26 14.05
N ASP A 187 8.76 15.02 14.51
CA ASP A 187 9.96 14.17 14.38
C ASP A 187 10.28 13.81 12.94
N ARG A 188 9.26 13.66 12.09
CA ARG A 188 9.43 13.39 10.66
C ARG A 188 9.82 14.64 9.89
N VAL A 189 9.19 15.78 10.19
CA VAL A 189 9.52 17.08 9.58
C VAL A 189 10.98 17.43 9.86
N ALA A 190 11.42 17.38 11.11
CA ALA A 190 12.80 17.64 11.48
C ALA A 190 13.79 16.68 10.81
N LEU A 191 13.43 15.40 10.64
CA LEU A 191 14.27 14.43 9.94
C LEU A 191 14.42 14.74 8.45
N GLU A 192 13.35 15.17 7.79
CA GLU A 192 13.36 15.57 6.38
C GLU A 192 14.19 16.84 6.14
N GLU A 193 14.25 17.74 7.13
CA GLU A 193 15.09 18.94 7.10
C GLU A 193 16.57 18.67 7.48
N GLY A 194 16.91 17.42 7.82
CA GLY A 194 18.26 17.03 8.26
C GLY A 194 18.60 17.41 9.71
N ALA A 195 17.64 17.90 10.48
CA ALA A 195 17.77 18.27 11.88
C ALA A 195 17.71 17.04 12.81
N ASN A 196 18.71 16.15 12.70
CA ASN A 196 18.73 14.84 13.37
C ASN A 196 18.55 14.89 14.90
N ALA A 197 19.14 15.89 15.57
CA ALA A 197 19.02 16.04 17.02
C ALA A 197 17.59 16.41 17.44
N GLU A 198 16.96 17.34 16.71
CA GLU A 198 15.58 17.76 16.92
C GLU A 198 14.60 16.62 16.64
N ALA A 199 14.81 15.88 15.55
CA ALA A 199 14.05 14.69 15.21
C ALA A 199 14.08 13.65 16.36
N GLY A 200 15.27 13.40 16.92
CA GLY A 200 15.44 12.50 18.06
C GLY A 200 14.69 12.95 19.31
N ALA A 201 14.78 14.23 19.66
CA ALA A 201 14.09 14.81 20.81
C ALA A 201 12.56 14.77 20.64
N ALA A 202 12.06 15.17 19.47
CA ALA A 202 10.64 15.14 19.14
C ALA A 202 10.09 13.71 19.16
N LYS A 203 10.83 12.73 18.62
CA LYS A 203 10.47 11.31 18.66
C LYS A 203 10.32 10.82 20.10
N HIS A 204 11.31 11.11 20.94
CA HIS A 204 11.26 10.75 22.36
C HIS A 204 10.04 11.34 23.08
N ALA A 205 9.78 12.64 22.87
CA ALA A 205 8.62 13.31 23.46
C ALA A 205 7.29 12.67 23.04
N LEU A 206 7.11 12.37 21.74
CA LEU A 206 5.90 11.72 21.22
C LEU A 206 5.69 10.32 21.82
N GLU A 207 6.75 9.53 21.92
CA GLU A 207 6.67 8.18 22.51
C GLU A 207 6.34 8.23 24.00
N GLU A 208 6.91 9.17 24.76
CA GLU A 208 6.58 9.36 26.17
C GLU A 208 5.13 9.81 26.37
N MET A 209 4.62 10.71 25.52
CA MET A 209 3.20 11.08 25.52
C MET A 209 2.32 9.85 25.25
N GLN A 210 2.68 9.01 24.29
CA GLN A 210 1.94 7.78 23.99
C GLN A 210 1.97 6.79 25.17
N ARG A 211 3.12 6.63 25.85
CA ARG A 211 3.27 5.77 27.04
C ARG A 211 2.47 6.32 28.23
N ALA A 212 2.48 7.63 28.47
CA ALA A 212 1.69 8.27 29.52
C ALA A 212 0.19 8.09 29.29
N GLU A 213 -0.27 8.29 28.06
CA GLU A 213 -1.68 8.18 27.68
C GLU A 213 -2.16 6.72 27.70
N ARG A 214 -1.28 5.75 27.45
CA ARG A 214 -1.56 4.32 27.72
C ARG A 214 -1.75 4.06 29.21
N ARG A 215 -0.78 4.48 30.05
CA ARG A 215 -0.86 4.31 31.52
C ARG A 215 -2.15 4.92 32.11
N ARG A 216 -2.55 6.09 31.60
CA ARG A 216 -3.81 6.75 32.01
C ARG A 216 -5.03 5.89 31.67
N ARG A 217 -5.10 5.31 30.47
CA ARG A 217 -6.20 4.43 30.07
C ARG A 217 -6.25 3.15 30.88
N ASP A 218 -5.10 2.54 31.11
CA ASP A 218 -4.98 1.31 31.91
C ASP A 218 -5.46 1.56 33.35
N ALA A 219 -5.05 2.68 33.96
CA ALA A 219 -5.50 3.09 35.29
C ALA A 219 -7.01 3.41 35.35
N ALA A 220 -7.58 3.90 34.25
CA ALA A 220 -9.01 4.19 34.14
C ALA A 220 -9.86 2.96 33.74
N GLY A 221 -9.24 1.81 33.42
CA GLY A 221 -9.95 0.63 32.90
C GLY A 221 -10.61 0.85 31.53
N THR A 222 -10.19 1.86 30.78
CA THR A 222 -10.78 2.21 29.48
C THR A 222 -10.03 1.57 28.32
N THR A 223 -10.75 1.03 27.33
CA THR A 223 -10.15 0.47 26.11
C THR A 223 -9.94 1.56 25.07
N TRP A 224 -8.77 1.59 24.44
CA TRP A 224 -8.53 2.45 23.28
C TRP A 224 -9.25 1.89 22.04
N THR A 225 -9.89 2.75 21.27
CA THR A 225 -10.59 2.39 20.02
C THR A 225 -10.15 3.32 18.88
N PRO A 226 -9.86 2.79 17.68
CA PRO A 226 -9.56 3.62 16.52
C PRO A 226 -10.76 4.47 16.12
N ARG A 227 -10.49 5.66 15.59
CA ARG A 227 -11.52 6.64 15.28
C ARG A 227 -12.22 6.34 13.97
N TRP A 228 -11.48 5.94 12.94
CA TRP A 228 -11.96 5.86 11.55
C TRP A 228 -12.12 4.45 11.03
N PHE A 229 -11.73 3.44 11.82
CA PHE A 229 -11.92 2.05 11.49
C PHE A 229 -12.64 1.33 12.62
N VAL A 230 -13.33 0.25 12.26
CA VAL A 230 -13.95 -0.69 13.19
C VAL A 230 -13.47 -2.11 12.88
N LYS A 231 -13.25 -2.90 13.93
CA LYS A 231 -12.96 -4.32 13.79
C LYS A 231 -14.19 -5.02 13.23
N SER A 232 -14.06 -5.66 12.08
CA SER A 232 -15.16 -6.37 11.43
C SER A 232 -15.43 -7.68 12.16
N SER A 233 -16.59 -7.78 12.81
CA SER A 233 -17.04 -8.99 13.51
C SER A 233 -17.51 -10.09 12.56
N ASN A 234 -17.95 -9.71 11.35
CA ASN A 234 -18.53 -10.59 10.34
C ASN A 234 -17.78 -10.48 9.01
N ALA A 235 -16.46 -10.25 9.04
CA ALA A 235 -15.68 -10.18 7.82
C ALA A 235 -15.84 -11.47 7.02
N GLU A 236 -16.39 -11.36 5.82
CA GLU A 236 -16.43 -12.47 4.88
C GLU A 236 -15.01 -12.71 4.35
N LEU A 237 -14.33 -13.66 5.01
CA LEU A 237 -13.01 -14.13 4.63
C LEU A 237 -13.16 -15.28 3.64
N HIS A 238 -12.46 -15.16 2.51
CA HIS A 238 -12.29 -16.29 1.61
C HIS A 238 -11.38 -17.34 2.28
N ASP A 239 -11.43 -18.61 1.84
CA ASP A 239 -10.57 -19.67 2.39
C ASP A 239 -9.08 -19.32 2.36
N LEU A 240 -8.67 -18.58 1.34
CA LEU A 240 -7.31 -18.05 1.15
C LEU A 240 -6.93 -16.89 2.09
N GLU A 241 -7.86 -16.45 2.94
CA GLU A 241 -7.67 -15.33 3.87
C GLU A 241 -7.87 -15.75 5.33
N LYS A 242 -8.08 -17.04 5.61
CA LYS A 242 -8.28 -17.54 6.99
C LYS A 242 -7.02 -17.39 7.85
N ASP A 243 -5.85 -17.48 7.24
CA ASP A 243 -4.56 -17.46 7.93
C ASP A 243 -3.83 -16.10 7.86
N ILE A 244 -4.57 -14.99 7.65
CA ILE A 244 -3.98 -13.65 7.53
C ILE A 244 -3.31 -13.15 8.81
N GLY A 245 -3.54 -13.78 9.96
CA GLY A 245 -2.83 -13.48 11.21
C GLY A 245 -3.19 -12.14 11.87
N THR A 246 -4.22 -11.46 11.39
CA THR A 246 -4.78 -10.25 12.00
C THR A 246 -6.30 -10.25 11.92
N ASP A 247 -6.94 -9.47 12.79
CA ASP A 247 -8.33 -9.07 12.59
C ASP A 247 -8.47 -8.26 11.29
N VAL A 248 -9.70 -8.19 10.77
CA VAL A 248 -10.05 -7.30 9.66
C VAL A 248 -10.58 -5.98 10.21
N TRP A 249 -10.18 -4.88 9.57
CA TRP A 249 -10.66 -3.55 9.87
C TRP A 249 -11.34 -2.92 8.66
N GLU A 250 -12.52 -2.34 8.89
CA GLU A 250 -13.34 -1.68 7.87
C GLU A 250 -13.44 -0.19 8.18
N ILE A 251 -13.47 0.63 7.12
CA ILE A 251 -13.61 2.07 7.27
C ILE A 251 -15.00 2.43 7.79
N LYS A 252 -15.04 3.32 8.78
CA LYS A 252 -16.25 3.89 9.35
C LYS A 252 -16.86 4.93 8.40
N PRO A 253 -18.18 4.93 8.13
CA PRO A 253 -18.82 5.93 7.28
C PRO A 253 -18.59 7.37 7.76
N GLU A 254 -18.41 7.57 9.07
CA GLU A 254 -18.14 8.84 9.74
C GLU A 254 -16.88 9.54 9.20
N TYR A 255 -15.91 8.80 8.63
CA TYR A 255 -14.75 9.43 7.99
C TYR A 255 -15.17 10.29 6.80
N ARG A 256 -16.13 9.83 5.99
CA ARG A 256 -16.61 10.57 4.82
C ARG A 256 -17.35 11.83 5.24
N GLU A 257 -18.22 11.72 6.23
CA GLU A 257 -18.96 12.86 6.78
C GLU A 257 -18.00 13.90 7.38
N SER A 258 -17.00 13.44 8.13
CA SER A 258 -15.93 14.27 8.68
C SER A 258 -15.11 14.96 7.58
N LEU A 259 -14.79 14.27 6.48
CA LEU A 259 -14.10 14.85 5.34
C LEU A 259 -14.94 15.95 4.68
N THR A 260 -16.20 15.67 4.35
CA THR A 260 -17.11 16.66 3.76
C THR A 260 -17.19 17.93 4.62
N ARG A 261 -17.31 17.77 5.94
CA ARG A 261 -17.35 18.90 6.88
C ARG A 261 -16.06 19.73 6.85
N ARG A 262 -14.89 19.08 6.95
CA ARG A 262 -13.58 19.77 6.95
C ARG A 262 -13.30 20.49 5.63
N LEU A 263 -13.80 19.96 4.51
CA LEU A 263 -13.72 20.63 3.21
C LEU A 263 -14.63 21.87 3.17
N ALA A 264 -15.86 21.76 3.69
CA ALA A 264 -16.78 22.88 3.76
C ALA A 264 -16.27 24.01 4.68
N GLU A 265 -15.71 23.68 5.85
CA GLU A 265 -15.10 24.64 6.78
C GLU A 265 -13.94 25.40 6.13
N LYS A 266 -13.08 24.69 5.39
CA LYS A 266 -11.96 25.31 4.66
C LYS A 266 -12.47 26.29 3.58
N ASN A 267 -13.52 25.91 2.84
CA ASN A 267 -14.10 26.74 1.80
C ASN A 267 -14.87 27.94 2.39
N GLY A 268 -15.57 27.76 3.52
CA GLY A 268 -16.29 28.82 4.23
C GLY A 268 -15.36 29.83 4.91
N ALA A 269 -14.20 29.39 5.40
CA ALA A 269 -13.15 30.28 5.89
C ALA A 269 -12.45 31.08 4.77
N GLY A 270 -12.65 30.70 3.50
CA GLY A 270 -12.11 31.36 2.31
C GLY A 270 -13.15 32.19 1.52
N ALA A 271 -14.42 32.24 1.93
CA ALA A 271 -15.48 32.96 1.23
C ALA A 271 -15.48 34.47 1.55
N GLY A 272 -14.35 35.12 1.24
CA GLY A 272 -14.27 36.53 0.94
C GLY A 272 -13.70 36.66 -0.48
N ALA A 273 -14.59 36.94 -1.43
CA ALA A 273 -14.36 37.23 -2.85
C ALA A 273 -14.46 36.08 -3.88
N ALA A 274 -15.32 36.40 -4.87
CA ALA A 274 -15.43 35.92 -6.24
C ALA A 274 -16.31 34.70 -6.55
N SER A 275 -17.14 34.96 -7.55
CA SER A 275 -18.33 34.27 -8.03
C SER A 275 -18.03 33.01 -8.83
N VAL A 276 -19.04 32.14 -8.80
CA VAL A 276 -19.19 30.94 -9.59
C VAL A 276 -19.31 31.30 -11.06
N ASP A 277 -18.38 30.82 -11.89
CA ASP A 277 -18.65 30.40 -13.26
C ASP A 277 -17.76 29.20 -13.60
N ASP A 278 -18.36 28.34 -14.40
CA ASP A 278 -17.92 27.04 -14.91
C ASP A 278 -16.48 27.06 -15.47
N GLU A 279 -15.58 26.23 -14.91
CA GLU A 279 -14.39 25.78 -15.62
C GLU A 279 -13.81 24.50 -14.97
N THR A 280 -13.80 23.44 -15.77
CA THR A 280 -12.85 22.32 -15.83
C THR A 280 -11.96 22.06 -14.60
N PRO A 281 -12.02 20.88 -13.95
CA PRO A 281 -11.13 20.59 -12.83
C PRO A 281 -9.65 20.70 -13.28
N PRO A 282 -8.78 21.36 -12.49
CA PRO A 282 -7.37 21.44 -12.83
C PRO A 282 -6.83 20.01 -12.93
N ALA A 283 -6.18 19.73 -14.06
CA ALA A 283 -5.52 18.46 -14.30
C ALA A 283 -4.60 18.16 -13.10
N ALA A 284 -4.95 17.13 -12.33
CA ALA A 284 -4.01 16.50 -11.43
C ALA A 284 -2.94 15.84 -12.31
N THR A 285 -1.91 16.61 -12.67
CA THR A 285 -0.74 16.20 -13.45
C THR A 285 0.20 15.31 -12.62
N VAL A 286 -0.38 14.27 -12.03
CA VAL A 286 0.32 13.12 -11.42
C VAL A 286 -0.39 11.80 -11.81
N ALA A 287 -1.62 11.85 -12.33
CA ALA A 287 -2.37 10.67 -12.74
C ALA A 287 -2.11 10.19 -14.19
N ALA A 288 -1.36 10.96 -14.99
CA ALA A 288 -1.10 10.63 -16.40
C ALA A 288 0.08 9.65 -16.64
N GLY A 289 0.65 9.06 -15.58
CA GLY A 289 1.76 8.10 -15.68
C GLY A 289 1.40 6.64 -15.42
N PHE A 290 0.16 6.33 -15.03
CA PHE A 290 -0.26 4.95 -14.78
C PHE A 290 -0.67 4.29 -16.10
N GLY A 291 0.34 3.92 -16.89
CA GLY A 291 0.18 3.17 -18.14
C GLY A 291 -0.38 1.78 -17.88
N ILE A 292 -1.70 1.69 -17.78
CA ILE A 292 -2.44 0.50 -18.20
C ILE A 292 -2.94 0.82 -19.59
N ALA A 293 -2.30 0.26 -20.61
CA ALA A 293 -2.80 0.35 -21.98
C ALA A 293 -4.22 -0.24 -22.03
N PRO A 294 -5.21 0.44 -22.64
CA PRO A 294 -6.52 -0.15 -22.80
C PRO A 294 -6.40 -1.37 -23.73
N ALA A 295 -6.89 -2.52 -23.27
CA ALA A 295 -7.05 -3.69 -24.12
C ALA A 295 -7.97 -3.30 -25.29
N ALA A 296 -7.44 -3.35 -26.51
CA ALA A 296 -8.21 -3.13 -27.71
C ALA A 296 -9.33 -4.17 -27.80
N ALA A 297 -10.57 -3.70 -27.80
CA ALA A 297 -11.73 -4.53 -28.10
C ALA A 297 -11.65 -4.94 -29.57
N ALA A 298 -11.35 -6.21 -29.84
CA ALA A 298 -11.56 -6.80 -31.16
C ALA A 298 -13.06 -6.92 -31.38
N ALA A 299 -13.63 -5.97 -32.12
CA ALA A 299 -14.98 -6.09 -32.65
C ALA A 299 -14.97 -7.19 -33.72
N ALA A 300 -15.73 -8.26 -33.44
CA ALA A 300 -16.13 -9.21 -34.46
C ALA A 300 -17.12 -8.52 -35.40
N ALA A 301 -16.81 -8.49 -36.70
CA ALA A 301 -17.80 -8.29 -37.75
C ALA A 301 -17.70 -9.49 -38.69
N ALA A 302 -18.82 -10.19 -38.81
CA ALA A 302 -19.15 -11.04 -39.95
C ALA A 302 -19.37 -10.19 -41.20
#